data_AF-A0A928QMR3-F1
#
_entry.id   AF-A0A928QMR3-F1
#
_cell.length_a   1.000
_cell.length_b   1.000
_cell.length_c   1.000
_cell.angle_alpha   90.00
_cell.angle_beta   90.00
_cell.angle_gamma   90.00
#
_symmetry.space_group_name_H-M   'P 1'
#
loop_
_entity.id
_entity.type
_entity.pdbx_description
1 polymer ?
#
loop_
_entity_poly.entity_id
_entity_poly.type
_entity_poly.pdbx_seq_one_letter_code
_entity_poly.pdbx_strand_id
1 'polypeptide(L)'
;MMKKRILSLLLMLSLLLGLTACGGGGGTASADVTLSDGGYKIVYPADATDEIMSTVSYLQTALQQLTGAEFKAEEDMATSPSADSKEILVGATDRDESKTAISGMSGSGEYMVKVSGSKIVLAGMLDMGVQEAAEKLVADLKAAGAPYTIAGSYAVKGTSESPVQYLPAYNYGALQTSYDCGDGVDMLIYDYDKDGFASYCKDLESAGFAKYTDNAIADNSFATYTKDGVMAHVMSLPALDSVRIVAQKDAVLPALQSEKVTAAVQPSITQLGLEGYEVSGNTNQKGMSYLYQLSDGSFIIVDGGHNKAEAADQLLNTMKALAPNAANIMVRAWFISHAHPDHVGCFIYFADHHADAAKVEQVICNLPNDLEMDGGSDSTSDYRDQVYAAAEKLGAQMMKTYTGQVHYIGDAVIEVLCSIEVVAPQTFADYNNSSLIFSVELGGQKIMQLADCGPLQSPIMTGLYGDTLKSSIVQNGHHGYRGATVALYQAIDPDYMFWPGGSRVYENYKGEDYNAWVLGRVKENWLALDKVITKTLPIGG
;
A
#
# COMPACT_ATOMS: atom_id res chain seq x y z
N MET A 1 41.02 48.09 -19.65
CA MET A 1 41.38 46.80 -20.30
C MET A 1 40.08 45.99 -20.39
N MET A 2 39.28 46.11 -21.46
CA MET A 2 39.29 45.29 -22.69
C MET A 2 39.23 43.78 -22.37
N LYS A 3 38.25 42.95 -22.76
CA LYS A 3 37.12 42.94 -23.73
C LYS A 3 36.09 41.90 -23.22
N LYS A 4 34.78 42.16 -23.05
CA LYS A 4 33.63 42.08 -24.01
C LYS A 4 33.59 40.85 -24.96
N ARG A 5 32.45 40.12 -24.93
CA ARG A 5 31.54 39.69 -26.04
C ARG A 5 30.67 38.52 -25.51
N ILE A 6 29.33 38.55 -25.37
CA ILE A 6 28.22 38.74 -26.34
C ILE A 6 28.42 37.95 -27.64
N LEU A 7 27.65 36.87 -27.87
CA LEU A 7 26.59 36.80 -28.90
C LEU A 7 25.90 35.42 -28.95
N SER A 8 24.58 35.45 -29.14
CA SER A 8 23.66 34.34 -29.39
C SER A 8 23.67 33.85 -30.86
N LEU A 9 23.06 32.67 -31.08
CA LEU A 9 22.49 32.11 -32.32
C LEU A 9 23.43 31.81 -33.51
N LEU A 10 23.46 30.54 -33.96
CA LEU A 10 22.85 30.07 -35.22
C LEU A 10 23.08 28.56 -35.46
N LEU A 11 22.00 27.89 -35.88
CA LEU A 11 21.93 26.81 -36.89
C LEU A 11 23.05 25.76 -36.97
N MET A 12 22.69 24.50 -36.71
CA MET A 12 23.14 23.40 -37.58
C MET A 12 21.99 22.43 -37.84
N LEU A 13 21.39 22.61 -39.02
CA LEU A 13 20.60 21.61 -39.73
C LEU A 13 21.53 20.94 -40.76
N SER A 14 21.37 19.63 -40.92
CA SER A 14 21.92 18.74 -41.97
C SER A 14 23.39 18.33 -41.88
N LEU A 15 23.65 17.03 -41.68
CA LEU A 15 23.98 16.13 -42.80
C LEU A 15 23.78 14.66 -42.40
N LEU A 16 22.97 13.98 -43.21
CA LEU A 16 22.80 12.53 -43.27
C LEU A 16 23.97 11.89 -44.06
N LEU A 17 24.20 10.59 -43.80
CA LEU A 17 24.85 9.55 -44.61
C LEU A 17 26.39 9.40 -44.55
N GLY A 18 26.83 8.17 -44.20
CA GLY A 18 28.20 7.72 -44.51
C GLY A 18 28.86 6.53 -43.78
N LEU A 19 28.13 5.45 -43.46
CA LEU A 19 28.56 4.02 -43.48
C LEU A 19 29.95 3.53 -42.97
N THR A 20 29.86 2.64 -41.96
CA THR A 20 30.46 1.27 -41.80
C THR A 20 31.96 1.00 -41.58
N ALA A 21 32.26 0.28 -40.49
CA ALA A 21 32.82 -1.09 -40.41
C ALA A 21 33.14 -1.44 -38.93
N CYS A 22 33.07 -2.66 -38.38
CA CYS A 22 32.43 -3.94 -38.67
C CYS A 22 32.66 -4.84 -37.43
N GLY A 23 31.70 -5.72 -37.13
CA GLY A 23 31.82 -6.84 -36.19
C GLY A 23 30.52 -7.01 -35.41
N GLY A 24 29.67 -8.01 -35.63
CA GLY A 24 29.76 -9.22 -36.43
C GLY A 24 28.70 -10.19 -35.89
N GLY A 25 27.46 -9.97 -36.27
CA GLY A 25 26.27 -10.77 -35.94
C GLY A 25 25.16 -10.38 -36.90
N GLY A 26 25.28 -10.82 -38.16
CA GLY A 26 24.36 -10.49 -39.23
C GLY A 26 23.06 -11.26 -39.11
N GLY A 27 22.05 -10.65 -38.49
CA GLY A 27 20.64 -10.95 -38.76
C GLY A 27 20.14 -10.00 -39.83
N THR A 28 19.54 -10.51 -40.90
CA THR A 28 18.74 -9.69 -41.82
C THR A 28 17.63 -9.01 -41.01
N ALA A 29 17.50 -7.68 -41.12
CA ALA A 29 16.40 -6.97 -40.46
C ALA A 29 15.06 -7.59 -40.86
N SER A 30 14.16 -7.80 -39.89
CA SER A 30 12.83 -8.32 -40.16
C SER A 30 12.09 -7.37 -41.11
N ALA A 31 11.04 -7.86 -41.77
CA ALA A 31 10.13 -6.97 -42.48
C ALA A 31 9.40 -6.05 -41.50
N ASP A 32 9.04 -4.85 -41.94
CA ASP A 32 8.22 -3.94 -41.14
C ASP A 32 6.86 -4.57 -40.83
N VAL A 33 6.39 -4.36 -39.61
CA VAL A 33 5.12 -4.89 -39.10
C VAL A 33 4.08 -3.78 -39.15
N THR A 34 2.92 -4.06 -39.75
CA THR A 34 1.79 -3.12 -39.82
C THR A 34 0.58 -3.71 -39.11
N LEU A 35 0.03 -2.97 -38.15
CA LEU A 35 -1.14 -3.35 -37.36
C LEU A 35 -2.35 -2.50 -37.80
N SER A 36 -2.97 -2.84 -38.93
CA SER A 36 -4.06 -2.03 -39.50
C SER A 36 -5.39 -2.77 -39.69
N ASP A 37 -5.38 -4.10 -39.68
CA ASP A 37 -6.51 -4.92 -40.16
C ASP A 37 -6.86 -6.11 -39.24
N GLY A 38 -6.32 -6.16 -38.01
CA GLY A 38 -6.56 -7.27 -37.08
C GLY A 38 -5.93 -8.60 -37.53
N GLY A 39 -5.02 -8.57 -38.52
CA GLY A 39 -4.33 -9.77 -39.01
C GLY A 39 -3.27 -10.35 -38.05
N TYR A 40 -3.04 -9.70 -36.92
CA TYR A 40 -2.21 -10.19 -35.82
C TYR A 40 -3.09 -10.74 -34.69
N LYS A 41 -2.63 -11.81 -34.07
CA LYS A 41 -3.22 -12.36 -32.83
C LYS A 41 -2.35 -12.03 -31.63
N ILE A 42 -2.97 -11.75 -30.50
CA ILE A 42 -2.30 -11.59 -29.21
C ILE A 42 -2.17 -12.98 -28.60
N VAL A 43 -0.97 -13.36 -28.18
CA VAL A 43 -0.66 -14.65 -27.57
C VAL A 43 -0.11 -14.41 -26.16
N TYR A 44 -0.68 -15.06 -25.16
CA TYR A 44 -0.29 -14.92 -23.75
C TYR A 44 0.02 -16.31 -23.13
N PRO A 45 0.84 -16.40 -22.08
CA PRO A 45 1.22 -17.68 -21.47
C PRO A 45 0.01 -18.47 -20.94
N ALA A 46 0.10 -19.80 -20.94
CA ALA A 46 -0.96 -20.69 -20.44
C ALA A 46 -1.26 -20.50 -18.94
N ASP A 47 -0.24 -20.11 -18.18
CA ASP A 47 -0.28 -19.76 -16.76
C ASP A 47 -0.34 -18.25 -16.53
N ALA A 48 -0.94 -17.49 -17.46
CA ALA A 48 -1.09 -16.05 -17.33
C ALA A 48 -1.75 -15.63 -16.02
N THR A 49 -1.14 -14.67 -15.33
CA THR A 49 -1.69 -14.00 -14.16
C THR A 49 -2.83 -13.06 -14.55
N ASP A 50 -3.61 -12.61 -13.57
CA ASP A 50 -4.65 -11.59 -13.78
C ASP A 50 -4.06 -10.27 -14.31
N GLU A 51 -2.80 -9.95 -13.96
CA GLU A 51 -2.08 -8.77 -14.45
C GLU A 51 -1.72 -8.91 -15.95
N ILE A 52 -1.25 -10.08 -16.37
CA ILE A 52 -1.04 -10.39 -17.79
C ILE A 52 -2.37 -10.35 -18.56
N MET A 53 -3.45 -10.89 -18.00
CA MET A 53 -4.78 -10.85 -18.64
C MET A 53 -5.33 -9.42 -18.73
N SER A 54 -5.05 -8.58 -17.74
CA SER A 54 -5.35 -7.14 -17.79
C SER A 54 -4.56 -6.44 -18.89
N THR A 55 -3.28 -6.78 -19.05
CA THR A 55 -2.42 -6.27 -20.14
C THR A 55 -2.94 -6.69 -21.52
N VAL A 56 -3.38 -7.94 -21.67
CA VAL A 56 -4.01 -8.43 -22.91
C VAL A 56 -5.28 -7.64 -23.24
N SER A 57 -6.14 -7.42 -22.24
CA SER A 57 -7.39 -6.67 -22.38
C SER A 57 -7.14 -5.20 -22.73
N TYR A 58 -6.13 -4.59 -22.12
CA TYR A 58 -5.63 -3.25 -22.46
C TYR A 58 -5.20 -3.19 -23.93
N LEU A 59 -4.36 -4.11 -24.39
CA LEU A 59 -3.88 -4.15 -25.77
C LEU A 59 -5.03 -4.30 -26.77
N GLN A 60 -5.98 -5.21 -26.52
CA GLN A 60 -7.15 -5.38 -27.39
C GLN A 60 -7.93 -4.07 -27.53
N THR A 61 -8.21 -3.40 -26.40
CA THR A 61 -8.94 -2.15 -26.37
C THR A 61 -8.18 -1.03 -27.07
N ALA A 62 -6.89 -0.84 -26.74
CA ALA A 62 -6.07 0.23 -27.29
C ALA A 62 -5.85 0.06 -28.80
N LEU A 63 -5.57 -1.15 -29.26
CA LEU A 63 -5.39 -1.44 -30.69
C LEU A 63 -6.71 -1.29 -31.46
N GLN A 64 -7.85 -1.69 -30.89
CA GLN A 64 -9.15 -1.46 -31.52
C GLN A 64 -9.45 0.04 -31.64
N GLN A 65 -9.15 0.83 -30.61
CA GLN A 65 -9.33 2.29 -30.65
C GLN A 65 -8.41 2.96 -31.69
N LEU A 66 -7.18 2.51 -31.83
CA LEU A 66 -6.24 3.05 -32.82
C LEU A 66 -6.63 2.65 -34.26
N THR A 67 -6.90 1.37 -34.48
CA THR A 67 -6.95 0.79 -35.84
C THR A 67 -8.37 0.62 -36.38
N GLY A 68 -9.37 0.56 -35.48
CA GLY A 68 -10.74 0.15 -35.80
C GLY A 68 -10.92 -1.36 -35.99
N ALA A 69 -9.85 -2.16 -35.90
CA ALA A 69 -9.89 -3.62 -36.08
C ALA A 69 -9.86 -4.35 -34.73
N GLU A 70 -10.55 -5.49 -34.66
CA GLU A 70 -10.50 -6.38 -33.49
C GLU A 70 -9.28 -7.30 -33.54
N PHE A 71 -8.59 -7.44 -32.42
CA PHE A 71 -7.45 -8.34 -32.25
C PHE A 71 -7.85 -9.50 -31.35
N LYS A 72 -7.73 -10.73 -31.86
CA LYS A 72 -8.04 -11.92 -31.08
C LYS A 72 -6.89 -12.22 -30.12
N ALA A 73 -7.23 -12.58 -28.89
CA ALA A 73 -6.30 -13.11 -27.90
C ALA A 73 -6.46 -14.62 -27.80
N GLU A 74 -5.35 -15.35 -27.71
CA GLU A 74 -5.33 -16.79 -27.48
C GLU A 74 -4.23 -17.18 -26.49
N GLU A 75 -4.53 -18.21 -25.71
CA GLU A 75 -3.58 -18.87 -24.83
C GLU A 75 -2.48 -19.55 -25.65
N ASP A 76 -1.24 -19.52 -25.16
CA ASP A 76 -0.12 -20.20 -25.79
C ASP A 76 -0.21 -21.73 -25.59
N MET A 77 -1.02 -22.35 -26.43
CA MET A 77 -1.17 -23.80 -26.46
C MET A 77 -0.02 -24.46 -27.22
N ALA A 78 0.40 -25.65 -26.78
CA ALA A 78 1.59 -26.43 -27.19
C ALA A 78 1.77 -26.77 -28.69
N THR A 79 1.00 -26.17 -29.60
CA THR A 79 1.24 -26.21 -31.05
C THR A 79 2.20 -25.11 -31.44
N SER A 80 3.45 -25.45 -31.79
CA SER A 80 4.40 -24.50 -32.41
C SER A 80 3.83 -24.01 -33.74
N PRO A 81 3.38 -22.75 -33.85
CA PRO A 81 2.89 -22.23 -35.12
C PRO A 81 4.08 -21.96 -36.05
N SER A 82 3.77 -21.70 -37.32
CA SER A 82 4.76 -21.31 -38.33
C SER A 82 5.64 -20.15 -37.81
N ALA A 83 6.92 -20.14 -38.18
CA ALA A 83 7.82 -19.02 -37.90
C ALA A 83 7.26 -17.68 -38.44
N ASP A 84 6.47 -17.73 -39.51
CA ASP A 84 5.84 -16.58 -40.18
C ASP A 84 4.47 -16.20 -39.59
N SER A 85 4.08 -16.76 -38.43
CA SER A 85 2.84 -16.35 -37.76
C SER A 85 2.90 -14.87 -37.35
N LYS A 86 1.79 -14.17 -37.53
CA LYS A 86 1.62 -12.77 -37.14
C LYS A 86 1.11 -12.71 -35.71
N GLU A 87 2.01 -12.54 -34.76
CA GLU A 87 1.73 -12.65 -33.33
C GLU A 87 2.24 -11.43 -32.56
N ILE A 88 1.47 -11.01 -31.56
CA ILE A 88 1.92 -10.12 -30.49
C ILE A 88 2.07 -11.02 -29.26
N LEU A 89 3.30 -11.37 -28.90
CA LEU A 89 3.62 -12.22 -27.76
C LEU A 89 3.66 -11.35 -26.50
N VAL A 90 2.84 -11.68 -25.50
CA VAL A 90 2.68 -10.93 -24.26
C VAL A 90 3.20 -11.77 -23.11
N GLY A 91 4.30 -11.34 -22.50
CA GLY A 91 4.92 -12.00 -21.35
C GLY A 91 5.73 -13.25 -21.70
N ALA A 92 5.88 -14.14 -20.72
CA ALA A 92 6.70 -15.34 -20.79
C ALA A 92 6.04 -16.48 -21.58
N THR A 93 5.69 -16.22 -22.85
CA THR A 93 5.12 -17.25 -23.73
C THR A 93 6.15 -18.35 -24.03
N ASP A 94 5.67 -19.49 -24.52
CA ASP A 94 6.47 -20.66 -24.82
C ASP A 94 7.34 -20.52 -26.08
N ARG A 95 7.34 -19.33 -26.68
CA ARG A 95 8.01 -19.03 -27.95
C ARG A 95 9.47 -18.67 -27.74
N ASP A 96 10.31 -19.13 -28.66
CA ASP A 96 11.75 -18.87 -28.61
C ASP A 96 12.04 -17.37 -28.60
N GLU A 97 11.21 -16.57 -29.26
CA GLU A 97 11.33 -15.11 -29.28
C GLU A 97 11.13 -14.49 -27.89
N SER A 98 10.13 -14.94 -27.13
CA SER A 98 9.88 -14.50 -25.74
C SER A 98 10.97 -14.98 -24.80
N LYS A 99 11.32 -16.28 -24.87
CA LYS A 99 12.41 -16.89 -24.07
C LYS A 99 13.74 -16.18 -24.29
N THR A 100 14.06 -15.84 -25.55
CA THR A 100 15.28 -15.10 -25.90
C THR A 100 15.25 -13.66 -25.40
N ALA A 101 14.08 -13.00 -25.45
CA ALA A 101 13.94 -11.64 -24.93
C ALA A 101 14.17 -11.59 -23.41
N ILE A 102 13.51 -12.50 -22.66
CA ILE A 102 13.57 -12.56 -21.18
C ILE A 102 14.95 -13.00 -20.69
N SER A 103 15.55 -14.04 -21.28
CA SER A 103 16.89 -14.50 -20.89
C SER A 103 17.99 -13.45 -21.12
N GLY A 104 17.72 -12.42 -21.93
CA GLY A 104 18.59 -11.27 -22.13
C GLY A 104 18.38 -10.12 -21.14
N MET A 105 17.56 -10.33 -20.10
CA MET A 105 17.27 -9.39 -19.01
C MET A 105 17.85 -9.91 -17.69
N SER A 106 18.19 -8.98 -16.79
CA SER A 106 18.81 -9.28 -15.50
C SER A 106 18.31 -8.40 -14.35
N GLY A 107 17.72 -7.24 -14.64
CA GLY A 107 17.11 -6.37 -13.63
C GLY A 107 15.61 -6.67 -13.46
N SER A 108 15.13 -6.72 -12.22
CA SER A 108 13.72 -6.94 -11.88
C SER A 108 12.75 -6.00 -12.59
N GLY A 109 13.15 -4.77 -12.88
CA GLY A 109 12.34 -3.80 -13.63
C GLY A 109 12.56 -3.80 -15.14
N GLU A 110 13.41 -4.66 -15.71
CA GLU A 110 13.68 -4.62 -17.15
C GLU A 110 12.50 -5.13 -17.99
N TYR A 111 12.23 -4.42 -19.10
CA TYR A 111 11.28 -4.84 -20.13
C TYR A 111 11.80 -4.57 -21.55
N MET A 112 11.14 -5.17 -22.54
CA MET A 112 11.48 -5.03 -23.95
C MET A 112 10.24 -5.06 -24.85
N VAL A 113 10.27 -4.20 -25.86
CA VAL A 113 9.43 -4.30 -27.06
C VAL A 113 10.33 -4.58 -28.25
N LYS A 114 10.10 -5.69 -28.97
CA LYS A 114 10.96 -6.08 -30.09
C LYS A 114 10.19 -6.71 -31.23
N VAL A 115 10.51 -6.34 -32.46
CA VAL A 115 10.09 -7.09 -33.65
C VAL A 115 11.08 -8.23 -33.92
N SER A 116 10.55 -9.44 -34.06
CA SER A 116 11.31 -10.65 -34.39
C SER A 116 10.60 -11.42 -35.50
N GLY A 117 11.10 -11.30 -36.73
CA GLY A 117 10.41 -11.82 -37.91
C GLY A 117 9.06 -11.13 -38.11
N SER A 118 7.98 -11.90 -38.16
CA SER A 118 6.60 -11.41 -38.23
C SER A 118 5.92 -11.25 -36.86
N LYS A 119 6.70 -11.29 -35.76
CA LYS A 119 6.16 -11.21 -34.40
C LYS A 119 6.60 -9.93 -33.70
N ILE A 120 5.75 -9.43 -32.82
CA ILE A 120 6.09 -8.40 -31.82
C ILE A 120 6.18 -9.09 -30.47
N VAL A 121 7.30 -8.91 -29.77
CA VAL A 121 7.55 -9.46 -28.43
C VAL A 121 7.42 -8.33 -27.42
N LEU A 122 6.54 -8.54 -26.44
CA LEU A 122 6.34 -7.69 -25.26
C LEU A 122 6.77 -8.52 -24.06
N ALA A 123 7.99 -8.30 -23.59
CA ALA A 123 8.60 -9.10 -22.53
C ALA A 123 9.00 -8.23 -21.34
N GLY A 124 8.91 -8.78 -20.14
CA GLY A 124 9.34 -8.15 -18.90
C GLY A 124 9.85 -9.22 -17.93
N MET A 125 10.69 -8.81 -16.98
CA MET A 125 11.10 -9.67 -15.86
C MET A 125 9.99 -9.85 -14.82
N LEU A 126 9.04 -8.93 -14.78
CA LEU A 126 7.82 -8.92 -13.97
C LEU A 126 6.63 -8.55 -14.85
N ASP A 127 5.43 -8.89 -14.42
CA ASP A 127 4.19 -8.63 -15.16
C ASP A 127 3.97 -7.12 -15.41
N MET A 128 4.30 -6.28 -14.43
CA MET A 128 4.31 -4.81 -14.60
C MET A 128 5.21 -4.34 -15.75
N GLY A 129 6.36 -4.99 -15.96
CA GLY A 129 7.24 -4.68 -17.09
C GLY A 129 6.62 -5.10 -18.43
N VAL A 130 5.82 -6.16 -18.45
CA VAL A 130 5.05 -6.58 -19.63
C VAL A 130 3.96 -5.55 -19.95
N GLN A 131 3.28 -5.01 -18.93
CA GLN A 131 2.32 -3.91 -19.10
C GLN A 131 2.99 -2.67 -19.70
N GLU A 132 4.13 -2.23 -19.16
CA GLU A 132 4.87 -1.08 -19.68
C GLU A 132 5.36 -1.31 -21.13
N ALA A 133 5.76 -2.55 -21.46
CA ALA A 133 6.09 -2.92 -22.84
C ALA A 133 4.86 -2.76 -23.77
N ALA A 134 3.67 -3.18 -23.32
CA ALA A 134 2.44 -3.00 -24.05
C ALA A 134 2.07 -1.52 -24.25
N GLU A 135 2.15 -0.72 -23.19
CA GLU A 135 1.91 0.73 -23.24
C GLU A 135 2.90 1.43 -24.19
N LYS A 136 4.17 1.03 -24.14
CA LYS A 136 5.21 1.55 -25.03
C LYS A 136 4.93 1.25 -26.49
N LEU A 137 4.48 0.03 -26.81
CA LEU A 137 4.06 -0.34 -28.16
C LEU A 137 2.90 0.56 -28.63
N VAL A 138 1.86 0.71 -27.81
CA VAL A 138 0.67 1.52 -28.13
C VAL A 138 1.06 2.99 -28.34
N ALA A 139 1.92 3.54 -27.49
CA ALA A 139 2.41 4.91 -27.62
C ALA A 139 3.17 5.12 -28.94
N ASP A 140 4.02 4.17 -29.33
CA ASP A 140 4.79 4.26 -30.57
C ASP A 140 3.91 4.08 -31.82
N LEU A 141 2.91 3.20 -31.78
CA LEU A 141 1.93 3.07 -32.86
C LEU A 141 1.15 4.38 -33.02
N LYS A 142 0.70 4.98 -31.92
CA LYS A 142 0.02 6.28 -31.93
C LYS A 142 0.89 7.38 -32.51
N ALA A 143 2.19 7.38 -32.20
CA ALA A 143 3.15 8.34 -32.74
C ALA A 143 3.43 8.11 -34.24
N ALA A 144 3.47 6.84 -34.69
CA ALA A 144 3.64 6.49 -36.10
C ALA A 144 2.44 6.93 -36.96
N GLY A 145 1.23 6.85 -36.40
CA GLY A 145 -0.02 7.13 -37.11
C GLY A 145 -0.35 6.06 -38.16
N ALA A 146 -1.51 6.16 -38.80
CA ALA A 146 -1.93 5.19 -39.82
C ALA A 146 -0.89 5.09 -40.96
N PRO A 147 -0.50 3.87 -41.41
CA PRO A 147 -1.15 2.58 -41.16
C PRO A 147 -0.66 1.81 -39.90
N TYR A 148 -0.06 2.50 -38.93
CA TYR A 148 0.43 1.93 -37.66
C TYR A 148 1.54 0.90 -37.88
N THR A 149 2.61 1.35 -38.53
CA THR A 149 3.77 0.54 -38.90
C THR A 149 4.89 0.69 -37.87
N ILE A 150 5.44 -0.44 -37.44
CA ILE A 150 6.65 -0.55 -36.62
C ILE A 150 7.76 -1.18 -37.47
N ALA A 151 8.96 -0.59 -37.42
CA ALA A 151 10.08 -1.05 -38.22
C ALA A 151 10.48 -2.49 -37.87
N GLY A 152 10.89 -3.31 -38.83
CA GLY A 152 11.30 -4.70 -38.56
C GLY A 152 12.62 -4.82 -37.80
N SER A 153 13.35 -3.70 -37.66
CA SER A 153 14.52 -3.56 -36.80
C SER A 153 14.19 -3.02 -35.40
N TYR A 154 12.93 -2.76 -35.11
CA TYR A 154 12.49 -2.16 -33.86
C TYR A 154 12.83 -3.08 -32.68
N ALA A 155 13.63 -2.55 -31.77
CA ALA A 155 13.98 -3.19 -30.51
C ALA A 155 14.26 -2.08 -29.49
N VAL A 156 13.39 -1.97 -28.49
CA VAL A 156 13.52 -1.01 -27.40
C VAL A 156 13.59 -1.81 -26.11
N LYS A 157 14.64 -1.55 -25.32
CA LYS A 157 14.71 -1.96 -23.92
C LYS A 157 14.30 -0.78 -23.05
N GLY A 158 13.52 -1.06 -22.02
CA GLY A 158 13.17 -0.09 -20.99
C GLY A 158 13.42 -0.66 -19.60
N THR A 159 13.26 0.20 -18.61
CA THR A 159 13.24 -0.18 -17.20
C THR A 159 12.03 0.47 -16.59
N SER A 160 11.31 -0.28 -15.77
CA SER A 160 10.12 0.16 -15.09
C SER A 160 10.37 1.38 -14.24
N GLU A 161 9.36 2.22 -14.08
CA GLU A 161 9.44 3.33 -13.12
C GLU A 161 9.37 2.82 -11.67
N SER A 162 8.93 1.58 -11.49
CA SER A 162 8.78 0.91 -10.21
C SER A 162 10.06 0.97 -9.35
N PRO A 163 9.96 1.24 -8.04
CA PRO A 163 11.07 1.11 -7.09
C PRO A 163 11.67 -0.31 -7.02
N VAL A 164 10.98 -1.37 -7.45
CA VAL A 164 11.54 -2.74 -7.41
C VAL A 164 12.75 -2.91 -8.31
N GLN A 165 12.91 -2.06 -9.34
CA GLN A 165 14.05 -2.10 -10.26
C GLN A 165 15.41 -1.89 -9.56
N TYR A 166 15.41 -1.24 -8.40
CA TYR A 166 16.64 -0.93 -7.65
C TYR A 166 17.04 -2.05 -6.68
N LEU A 167 16.18 -3.06 -6.53
CA LEU A 167 16.39 -4.17 -5.64
C LEU A 167 17.19 -5.29 -6.33
N PRO A 168 18.08 -6.01 -5.61
CA PRO A 168 18.63 -7.25 -6.14
C PRO A 168 17.50 -8.28 -6.32
N ALA A 169 17.68 -9.20 -7.27
CA ALA A 169 16.74 -10.30 -7.49
C ALA A 169 16.67 -11.24 -6.28
N TYR A 170 15.47 -11.67 -5.90
CA TYR A 170 15.25 -12.70 -4.89
C TYR A 170 15.34 -14.09 -5.54
N ASN A 171 16.23 -14.97 -5.04
CA ASN A 171 16.57 -16.24 -5.69
C ASN A 171 16.26 -17.50 -4.85
N TYR A 172 15.41 -17.38 -3.82
CA TYR A 172 15.22 -18.43 -2.81
C TYR A 172 13.85 -19.14 -2.87
N GLY A 173 12.85 -18.49 -3.46
CA GLY A 173 11.49 -19.00 -3.68
C GLY A 173 10.98 -18.49 -5.03
N ALA A 174 9.98 -19.15 -5.62
CA ALA A 174 9.41 -18.70 -6.88
C ALA A 174 8.61 -17.41 -6.68
N LEU A 175 8.65 -16.50 -7.65
CA LEU A 175 7.78 -15.33 -7.65
C LEU A 175 6.33 -15.82 -7.83
N GLN A 176 5.46 -15.45 -6.89
CA GLN A 176 4.02 -15.67 -7.02
C GLN A 176 3.39 -14.56 -7.87
N THR A 177 3.66 -13.29 -7.53
CA THR A 177 3.13 -12.12 -8.24
C THR A 177 3.86 -10.83 -7.86
N SER A 178 3.74 -9.80 -8.70
CA SER A 178 3.89 -8.40 -8.31
C SER A 178 2.55 -7.82 -7.85
N TYR A 179 2.59 -6.71 -7.12
CA TYR A 179 1.40 -6.00 -6.66
C TYR A 179 1.68 -4.49 -6.54
N ASP A 180 0.88 -3.66 -7.21
CA ASP A 180 0.89 -2.19 -7.07
C ASP A 180 0.17 -1.82 -5.76
N CYS A 181 0.93 -1.36 -4.78
CA CYS A 181 0.40 -0.93 -3.48
C CYS A 181 -0.06 0.54 -3.48
N GLY A 182 -0.08 1.21 -4.63
CA GLY A 182 -0.36 2.63 -4.78
C GLY A 182 0.72 3.53 -4.18
N ASP A 183 0.61 4.84 -4.45
CA ASP A 183 1.53 5.87 -3.92
C ASP A 183 3.00 5.67 -4.35
N GLY A 184 3.22 5.07 -5.53
CA GLY A 184 4.57 4.74 -6.01
C GLY A 184 5.26 3.66 -5.19
N VAL A 185 4.47 2.77 -4.60
CA VAL A 185 4.91 1.62 -3.81
C VAL A 185 4.55 0.35 -4.56
N ASP A 186 5.51 -0.54 -4.70
CA ASP A 186 5.31 -1.85 -5.31
C ASP A 186 5.76 -2.95 -4.37
N MET A 187 5.09 -4.10 -4.44
CA MET A 187 5.43 -5.27 -3.65
C MET A 187 5.64 -6.50 -4.54
N LEU A 188 6.67 -7.27 -4.22
CA LEU A 188 6.90 -8.60 -4.79
C LEU A 188 6.53 -9.66 -3.75
N ILE A 189 5.77 -10.67 -4.16
CA ILE A 189 5.37 -11.80 -3.32
C ILE A 189 6.02 -13.07 -3.87
N TYR A 190 6.79 -13.74 -3.02
CA TYR A 190 7.49 -14.99 -3.34
C TYR A 190 6.99 -16.12 -2.44
N ASP A 191 7.11 -17.35 -2.93
CA ASP A 191 6.96 -18.55 -2.10
C ASP A 191 7.88 -18.48 -0.88
N TYR A 192 7.38 -18.96 0.25
CA TYR A 192 8.17 -19.04 1.46
C TYR A 192 9.38 -19.96 1.27
N ASP A 193 10.54 -19.43 1.61
CA ASP A 193 11.74 -20.21 1.88
C ASP A 193 12.26 -19.88 3.28
N LYS A 194 12.57 -20.92 4.04
CA LYS A 194 12.99 -20.81 5.45
C LYS A 194 14.29 -20.02 5.64
N ASP A 195 15.17 -20.03 4.64
CA ASP A 195 16.46 -19.32 4.67
C ASP A 195 16.43 -18.06 3.80
N GLY A 196 15.37 -17.88 2.99
CA GLY A 196 15.23 -16.85 1.98
C GLY A 196 15.24 -15.43 2.53
N PHE A 197 14.57 -15.19 3.66
CA PHE A 197 14.61 -13.90 4.35
C PHE A 197 16.04 -13.49 4.76
N ALA A 198 16.73 -14.38 5.47
CA ALA A 198 18.07 -14.09 5.98
C ALA A 198 19.10 -14.00 4.83
N SER A 199 18.89 -14.75 3.75
CA SER A 199 19.76 -14.72 2.58
C SER A 199 19.53 -13.46 1.76
N TYR A 200 18.28 -13.05 1.55
CA TYR A 200 17.95 -11.82 0.83
C TYR A 200 18.37 -10.54 1.58
N CYS A 201 18.27 -10.54 2.91
CA CYS A 201 18.86 -9.46 3.72
C CYS A 201 20.36 -9.25 3.41
N LYS A 202 21.13 -10.34 3.24
CA LYS A 202 22.55 -10.26 2.87
C LYS A 202 22.75 -9.82 1.42
N ASP A 203 21.84 -10.18 0.52
CA ASP A 203 21.88 -9.71 -0.87
C ASP A 203 21.65 -8.20 -0.93
N LEU A 204 20.71 -7.67 -0.15
CA LEU A 204 20.49 -6.22 0.00
C LEU A 204 21.75 -5.53 0.52
N GLU A 205 22.36 -6.02 1.60
CA GLU A 205 23.62 -5.50 2.13
C GLU A 205 24.76 -5.54 1.09
N SER A 206 24.87 -6.65 0.35
CA SER A 206 25.86 -6.83 -0.72
C SER A 206 25.62 -5.89 -1.91
N ALA A 207 24.35 -5.55 -2.18
CA ALA A 207 23.95 -4.54 -3.15
C ALA A 207 24.13 -3.10 -2.65
N GLY A 208 24.60 -2.92 -1.40
CA GLY A 208 24.90 -1.61 -0.81
C GLY A 208 23.74 -0.96 -0.09
N PHE A 209 22.65 -1.69 0.18
CA PHE A 209 21.61 -1.19 1.07
C PHE A 209 22.06 -1.24 2.54
N ALA A 210 21.71 -0.22 3.31
CA ALA A 210 21.95 -0.17 4.73
C ALA A 210 20.69 -0.62 5.49
N LYS A 211 20.85 -1.51 6.48
CA LYS A 211 19.74 -1.88 7.37
C LYS A 211 19.31 -0.66 8.17
N TYR A 212 18.03 -0.31 8.05
CA TYR A 212 17.41 0.79 8.79
C TYR A 212 16.82 0.29 10.12
N THR A 213 16.00 -0.76 10.07
CA THR A 213 15.41 -1.40 11.25
C THR A 213 15.12 -2.88 10.99
N ASP A 214 14.94 -3.65 12.05
CA ASP A 214 14.42 -5.02 12.00
C ASP A 214 13.49 -5.28 13.20
N ASN A 215 12.55 -6.19 13.01
CA ASN A 215 11.61 -6.63 14.04
C ASN A 215 11.28 -8.11 13.85
N ALA A 216 10.84 -8.77 14.92
CA ALA A 216 10.33 -10.14 14.88
C ALA A 216 9.13 -10.27 15.82
N ILE A 217 8.04 -10.82 15.30
CA ILE A 217 6.77 -10.99 16.03
C ILE A 217 6.27 -12.41 15.78
N ALA A 218 6.12 -13.19 16.84
CA ALA A 218 5.87 -14.63 16.74
C ALA A 218 6.92 -15.29 15.82
N ASP A 219 6.48 -16.01 14.78
CA ASP A 219 7.37 -16.68 13.81
C ASP A 219 7.70 -15.80 12.59
N ASN A 220 7.25 -14.55 12.57
CA ASN A 220 7.44 -13.63 11.46
C ASN A 220 8.68 -12.76 11.66
N SER A 221 9.38 -12.46 10.57
CA SER A 221 10.57 -11.62 10.58
C SER A 221 10.42 -10.45 9.61
N PHE A 222 10.83 -9.27 10.03
CA PHE A 222 10.68 -8.01 9.30
C PHE A 222 12.00 -7.26 9.27
N ALA A 223 12.34 -6.66 8.14
CA ALA A 223 13.49 -5.76 8.05
C ALA A 223 13.30 -4.67 7.01
N THR A 224 13.65 -3.44 7.35
CA THR A 224 13.71 -2.31 6.42
C THR A 224 15.15 -1.97 6.11
N TYR A 225 15.43 -1.78 4.83
CA TYR A 225 16.72 -1.38 4.27
C TYR A 225 16.55 -0.12 3.42
N THR A 226 17.59 0.69 3.31
CA THR A 226 17.58 1.89 2.45
C THR A 226 18.85 2.06 1.63
N LYS A 227 18.72 2.64 0.44
CA LYS A 227 19.83 3.02 -0.45
C LYS A 227 19.39 4.10 -1.42
N ASP A 228 20.13 5.21 -1.52
CA ASP A 228 19.93 6.25 -2.55
C ASP A 228 18.47 6.73 -2.70
N GLY A 229 17.76 6.88 -1.58
CA GLY A 229 16.34 7.29 -1.56
C GLY A 229 15.33 6.14 -1.78
N VAL A 230 15.78 4.90 -2.01
CA VAL A 230 14.92 3.73 -2.12
C VAL A 230 14.87 2.97 -0.80
N MET A 231 13.67 2.61 -0.38
CA MET A 231 13.39 1.72 0.73
C MET A 231 13.04 0.32 0.22
N ALA A 232 13.54 -0.71 0.90
CA ALA A 232 13.11 -2.09 0.76
C ALA A 232 12.65 -2.61 2.13
N HIS A 233 11.40 -3.05 2.26
CA HIS A 233 10.87 -3.66 3.47
C HIS A 233 10.52 -5.12 3.20
N VAL A 234 11.24 -6.02 3.87
CA VAL A 234 11.17 -7.47 3.68
C VAL A 234 10.39 -8.08 4.83
N MET A 235 9.42 -8.92 4.50
CA MET A 235 8.55 -9.63 5.44
C MET A 235 8.64 -11.13 5.16
N SER A 236 9.02 -11.91 6.16
CA SER A 236 8.93 -13.38 6.14
C SER A 236 7.71 -13.80 6.93
N LEU A 237 6.73 -14.41 6.25
CA LEU A 237 5.40 -14.70 6.78
C LEU A 237 5.09 -16.20 6.59
N PRO A 238 5.63 -17.10 7.42
CA PRO A 238 5.45 -18.54 7.26
C PRO A 238 3.99 -18.98 7.21
N ALA A 239 3.11 -18.34 7.99
CA ALA A 239 1.68 -18.67 8.02
C ALA A 239 0.93 -18.27 6.73
N LEU A 240 1.51 -17.38 5.92
CA LEU A 240 1.00 -17.01 4.59
C LEU A 240 1.80 -17.67 3.46
N ASP A 241 2.66 -18.64 3.78
CA ASP A 241 3.55 -19.33 2.84
C ASP A 241 4.27 -18.37 1.88
N SER A 242 4.67 -17.19 2.38
CA SER A 242 5.30 -16.17 1.55
C SER A 242 6.45 -15.39 2.20
N VAL A 243 7.35 -14.91 1.33
CA VAL A 243 8.24 -13.76 1.60
C VAL A 243 7.78 -12.60 0.73
N ARG A 244 7.60 -11.43 1.34
CA ARG A 244 7.10 -10.23 0.66
C ARG A 244 8.13 -9.12 0.73
N ILE A 245 8.35 -8.42 -0.38
CA ILE A 245 9.34 -7.34 -0.47
C ILE A 245 8.64 -6.11 -1.02
N VAL A 246 8.46 -5.11 -0.16
CA VAL A 246 7.90 -3.81 -0.52
C VAL A 246 9.02 -2.86 -0.89
N ALA A 247 8.85 -2.11 -1.97
CA ALA A 247 9.79 -1.12 -2.45
C ALA A 247 9.11 0.26 -2.56
N GLN A 248 9.77 1.31 -2.10
CA GLN A 248 9.26 2.69 -2.18
C GLN A 248 10.41 3.68 -2.38
N LYS A 249 10.20 4.70 -3.21
CA LYS A 249 11.10 5.87 -3.31
C LYS A 249 10.72 6.95 -2.30
N ASP A 250 11.72 7.63 -1.77
CA ASP A 250 11.61 8.78 -0.88
C ASP A 250 10.73 8.50 0.35
N ALA A 251 10.77 7.26 0.84
CA ALA A 251 10.00 6.82 1.99
C ALA A 251 10.35 7.63 3.24
N VAL A 252 9.32 8.15 3.91
CA VAL A 252 9.45 8.71 5.26
C VAL A 252 9.41 7.54 6.23
N LEU A 253 10.43 7.40 7.08
CA LEU A 253 10.58 6.23 7.94
C LEU A 253 10.34 6.54 9.41
N PRO A 254 9.84 5.57 10.20
CA PRO A 254 9.67 5.73 11.64
C PRO A 254 10.98 6.05 12.34
N ALA A 255 10.92 6.78 13.45
CA ALA A 255 12.07 6.92 14.35
C ALA A 255 12.52 5.55 14.86
N LEU A 256 13.80 5.40 15.24
CA LEU A 256 14.36 4.10 15.65
C LEU A 256 14.30 3.83 17.16
N GLN A 257 13.91 4.82 17.96
CA GLN A 257 13.84 4.71 19.41
C GLN A 257 12.94 5.79 20.01
N SER A 258 12.40 5.54 21.20
CA SER A 258 11.64 6.51 21.98
C SER A 258 12.45 7.77 22.28
N GLU A 259 11.73 8.88 22.38
CA GLU A 259 12.30 10.14 22.80
C GLU A 259 12.37 10.22 24.33
N LYS A 260 13.39 10.89 24.85
CA LYS A 260 13.41 11.25 26.27
C LYS A 260 12.45 12.43 26.49
N VAL A 261 11.24 12.11 26.89
CA VAL A 261 10.21 13.10 27.23
C VAL A 261 10.29 13.52 28.69
N THR A 262 9.96 14.79 28.98
CA THR A 262 9.77 15.26 30.35
C THR A 262 8.30 15.09 30.72
N ALA A 263 8.02 14.20 31.67
CA ALA A 263 6.65 13.95 32.10
C ALA A 263 6.01 15.22 32.70
N ALA A 264 4.89 15.65 32.12
CA ALA A 264 4.06 16.78 32.55
C ALA A 264 2.69 16.32 33.05
N VAL A 265 2.19 15.19 32.54
CA VAL A 265 0.87 14.61 32.88
C VAL A 265 0.99 13.10 33.04
N GLN A 266 -0.02 12.48 33.63
CA GLN A 266 -0.17 11.04 33.57
C GLN A 266 -0.75 10.65 32.20
N PRO A 267 -0.16 9.69 31.47
CA PRO A 267 -0.71 9.24 30.20
C PRO A 267 -2.15 8.75 30.31
N SER A 268 -2.92 8.90 29.23
CA SER A 268 -4.30 8.44 29.17
C SER A 268 -4.72 8.05 27.77
N ILE A 269 -5.72 7.18 27.67
CA ILE A 269 -6.49 6.94 26.45
C ILE A 269 -7.90 7.51 26.62
N THR A 270 -8.40 8.20 25.60
CA THR A 270 -9.74 8.77 25.56
C THR A 270 -10.46 8.33 24.31
N GLN A 271 -11.65 7.73 24.46
CA GLN A 271 -12.61 7.55 23.38
C GLN A 271 -13.54 8.76 23.33
N LEU A 272 -13.70 9.38 22.17
CA LEU A 272 -14.68 10.46 21.99
C LEU A 272 -16.10 9.90 21.83
N GLY A 273 -17.08 10.74 22.16
CA GLY A 273 -18.49 10.44 21.95
C GLY A 273 -18.88 10.58 20.47
N LEU A 274 -19.99 9.94 20.09
CA LEU A 274 -20.51 9.95 18.73
C LEU A 274 -21.22 11.28 18.43
N GLU A 275 -20.87 11.87 17.29
CA GLU A 275 -21.24 13.24 16.97
C GLU A 275 -22.71 13.42 16.52
N GLY A 276 -23.52 14.15 17.27
CA GLY A 276 -24.95 14.31 16.96
C GLY A 276 -25.87 13.22 17.54
N TYR A 277 -25.33 12.36 18.41
CA TYR A 277 -26.09 11.37 19.18
C TYR A 277 -27.20 12.03 20.03
N GLU A 278 -26.84 13.06 20.80
CA GLU A 278 -27.76 13.85 21.65
C GLU A 278 -28.83 14.61 20.83
N VAL A 279 -28.49 15.07 19.63
CA VAL A 279 -29.35 15.95 18.82
C VAL A 279 -30.41 15.17 18.05
N SER A 280 -30.03 14.03 17.48
CA SER A 280 -30.91 13.19 16.67
C SER A 280 -31.61 12.08 17.44
N GLY A 281 -31.15 11.78 18.67
CA GLY A 281 -31.53 10.54 19.36
C GLY A 281 -31.17 9.29 18.56
N ASN A 282 -30.25 9.40 17.58
CA ASN A 282 -29.90 8.31 16.68
C ASN A 282 -29.03 7.29 17.41
N THR A 283 -29.70 6.32 18.01
CA THR A 283 -29.06 5.22 18.73
C THR A 283 -28.27 4.28 17.82
N ASN A 284 -28.46 4.34 16.49
CA ASN A 284 -27.79 3.50 15.48
C ASN A 284 -26.48 4.09 14.93
N GLN A 285 -25.90 5.06 15.65
CA GLN A 285 -24.71 5.75 15.21
C GLN A 285 -23.44 4.94 15.47
N LYS A 286 -22.46 5.14 14.58
CA LYS A 286 -21.10 4.59 14.63
C LYS A 286 -20.10 5.71 14.31
N GLY A 287 -18.85 5.49 14.65
CA GLY A 287 -17.80 6.50 14.60
C GLY A 287 -16.64 6.08 15.49
N MET A 288 -15.41 6.34 15.04
CA MET A 288 -14.21 5.99 15.79
C MET A 288 -13.26 7.18 15.90
N SER A 289 -12.92 7.55 17.14
CA SER A 289 -11.98 8.62 17.43
C SER A 289 -11.36 8.42 18.81
N TYR A 290 -10.04 8.24 18.84
CA TYR A 290 -9.28 8.05 20.07
C TYR A 290 -8.16 9.08 20.21
N LEU A 291 -7.98 9.57 21.43
CA LEU A 291 -6.82 10.36 21.85
C LEU A 291 -5.97 9.53 22.79
N TYR A 292 -4.68 9.45 22.52
CA TYR A 292 -3.66 9.01 23.46
C TYR A 292 -2.89 10.23 23.92
N GLN A 293 -3.05 10.60 25.18
CA GLN A 293 -2.23 11.64 25.80
C GLN A 293 -0.93 11.01 26.28
N LEU A 294 0.19 11.52 25.75
CA LEU A 294 1.55 11.10 26.10
C LEU A 294 2.00 11.75 27.41
N SER A 295 3.09 11.25 28.00
CA SER A 295 3.58 11.77 29.29
C SER A 295 3.96 13.26 29.24
N ASP A 296 4.42 13.78 28.09
CA ASP A 296 4.73 15.21 27.91
C ASP A 296 3.49 16.10 27.70
N GLY A 297 2.31 15.50 27.64
CA GLY A 297 1.04 16.18 27.42
C GLY A 297 0.67 16.43 25.96
N SER A 298 1.49 15.97 25.01
CA SER A 298 1.15 15.91 23.59
C SER A 298 0.25 14.71 23.27
N PHE A 299 -0.25 14.63 22.03
CA PHE A 299 -1.26 13.67 21.64
C PHE A 299 -0.86 12.81 20.45
N ILE A 300 -1.31 11.55 20.45
CA ILE A 300 -1.52 10.75 19.26
C ILE A 300 -3.03 10.63 19.06
N ILE A 301 -3.49 10.76 17.82
CA ILE A 301 -4.90 10.59 17.44
C ILE A 301 -5.03 9.35 16.56
N VAL A 302 -6.08 8.55 16.78
CA VAL A 302 -6.44 7.44 15.90
C VAL A 302 -7.83 7.70 15.35
N ASP A 303 -7.91 7.83 14.03
CA ASP A 303 -9.10 8.22 13.27
C ASP A 303 -9.70 9.54 13.77
N GLY A 304 -11.01 9.74 13.63
CA GLY A 304 -11.60 11.05 13.85
C GLY A 304 -13.10 11.08 14.04
N GLY A 305 -13.87 10.11 13.55
CA GLY A 305 -15.33 10.24 13.49
C GLY A 305 -15.80 10.81 12.16
N HIS A 306 -17.10 11.09 12.05
CA HIS A 306 -17.69 11.63 10.83
C HIS A 306 -17.29 13.09 10.55
N ASN A 307 -17.45 13.49 9.28
CA ASN A 307 -17.20 14.85 8.78
C ASN A 307 -18.27 15.84 9.29
N LYS A 308 -18.18 16.22 10.56
CA LYS A 308 -19.11 17.13 11.24
C LYS A 308 -18.38 18.07 12.19
N ALA A 309 -18.92 19.28 12.34
CA ALA A 309 -18.42 20.29 13.27
C ALA A 309 -18.38 19.77 14.70
N GLU A 310 -19.41 19.02 15.13
CA GLU A 310 -19.53 18.50 16.48
C GLU A 310 -18.42 17.50 16.82
N ALA A 311 -17.97 16.67 15.87
CA ALA A 311 -16.84 15.77 16.07
C ALA A 311 -15.54 16.57 16.25
N ALA A 312 -15.26 17.50 15.34
CA ALA A 312 -14.02 18.28 15.37
C ALA A 312 -13.94 19.22 16.57
N ASP A 313 -15.05 19.85 16.95
CA ASP A 313 -15.14 20.69 18.14
C ASP A 313 -14.98 19.86 19.41
N GLN A 314 -15.58 18.66 19.48
CA GLN A 314 -15.40 17.78 20.63
C GLN A 314 -13.94 17.31 20.75
N LEU A 315 -13.30 16.94 19.64
CA LEU A 315 -11.88 16.58 19.59
C LEU A 315 -11.01 17.72 20.10
N LEU A 316 -11.17 18.93 19.54
CA LEU A 316 -10.40 20.10 19.94
C LEU A 316 -10.61 20.48 21.40
N ASN A 317 -11.87 20.49 21.87
CA ASN A 317 -12.18 20.84 23.25
C ASN A 317 -11.65 19.79 24.24
N THR A 318 -11.65 18.52 23.86
CA THR A 318 -11.05 17.45 24.68
C THR A 318 -9.53 17.61 24.76
N MET A 319 -8.85 17.88 23.65
CA MET A 319 -7.41 18.18 23.66
C MET A 319 -7.10 19.42 24.52
N LYS A 320 -7.89 20.50 24.43
CA LYS A 320 -7.73 21.69 25.28
C LYS A 320 -7.91 21.39 26.76
N ALA A 321 -8.83 20.50 27.12
CA ALA A 321 -9.09 20.13 28.50
C ALA A 321 -7.99 19.25 29.09
N LEU A 322 -7.37 18.39 28.27
CA LEU A 322 -6.32 17.48 28.69
C LEU A 322 -4.92 18.13 28.65
N ALA A 323 -4.67 19.03 27.70
CA ALA A 323 -3.35 19.60 27.48
C ALA A 323 -2.86 20.42 28.70
N PRO A 324 -1.58 20.29 29.10
CA PRO A 324 -1.01 21.14 30.14
C PRO A 324 -0.97 22.62 29.72
N ASN A 325 -1.00 22.90 28.41
CA ASN A 325 -1.13 24.24 27.84
C ASN A 325 -2.10 24.22 26.64
N ALA A 326 -3.36 24.60 26.89
CA ALA A 326 -4.41 24.64 25.87
C ALA A 326 -4.14 25.64 24.70
N ALA A 327 -3.17 26.55 24.84
CA ALA A 327 -2.78 27.47 23.78
C ALA A 327 -1.67 26.90 22.86
N ASN A 328 -1.07 25.77 23.21
CA ASN A 328 -0.02 25.11 22.44
C ASN A 328 -0.23 23.59 22.43
N ILE A 329 -1.19 23.14 21.63
CA ILE A 329 -1.53 21.73 21.48
C ILE A 329 -0.64 21.13 20.39
N MET A 330 -0.01 20.01 20.72
CA MET A 330 0.83 19.23 19.81
C MET A 330 0.18 17.86 19.57
N VAL A 331 -0.08 17.56 18.29
CA VAL A 331 -0.44 16.23 17.81
C VAL A 331 0.79 15.65 17.12
N ARG A 332 1.44 14.71 17.81
CA ARG A 332 2.69 14.07 17.37
C ARG A 332 2.48 13.08 16.22
N ALA A 333 1.29 12.50 16.14
CA ALA A 333 0.85 11.72 14.99
C ALA A 333 -0.67 11.62 14.94
N TRP A 334 -1.20 11.58 13.72
CA TRP A 334 -2.58 11.22 13.45
C TRP A 334 -2.59 9.93 12.61
N PHE A 335 -2.96 8.82 13.23
CA PHE A 335 -3.12 7.55 12.53
C PHE A 335 -4.49 7.50 11.85
N ILE A 336 -4.50 7.13 10.56
CA ILE A 336 -5.71 6.86 9.81
C ILE A 336 -5.76 5.38 9.48
N SER A 337 -6.82 4.70 9.92
CA SER A 337 -6.97 3.26 9.78
C SER A 337 -7.39 2.84 8.37
N HIS A 338 -8.45 3.44 7.83
CA HIS A 338 -8.97 3.22 6.48
C HIS A 338 -9.90 4.38 6.07
N ALA A 339 -10.30 4.42 4.80
CA ALA A 339 -10.95 5.58 4.18
C ALA A 339 -12.48 5.66 4.34
N HIS A 340 -13.07 5.07 5.39
CA HIS A 340 -14.50 5.26 5.66
C HIS A 340 -14.81 6.60 6.33
N PRO A 341 -15.99 7.20 6.03
CA PRO A 341 -16.33 8.54 6.49
C PRO A 341 -16.41 8.68 8.02
N ASP A 342 -16.76 7.64 8.75
CA ASP A 342 -16.76 7.57 10.22
C ASP A 342 -15.37 7.54 10.86
N HIS A 343 -14.33 7.42 10.04
CA HIS A 343 -12.95 7.33 10.46
C HIS A 343 -12.22 8.60 10.08
N VAL A 344 -12.30 8.99 8.80
CA VAL A 344 -11.51 10.13 8.27
C VAL A 344 -12.24 11.46 8.32
N GLY A 345 -13.56 11.44 8.50
CA GLY A 345 -14.39 12.62 8.27
C GLY A 345 -14.02 13.81 9.17
N CYS A 346 -13.82 13.58 10.46
CA CYS A 346 -13.43 14.64 11.38
C CYS A 346 -12.02 15.16 11.09
N PHE A 347 -11.09 14.32 10.61
CA PHE A 347 -9.75 14.78 10.24
C PHE A 347 -9.83 15.80 9.09
N ILE A 348 -10.65 15.49 8.08
CA ILE A 348 -10.91 16.39 6.94
C ILE A 348 -11.55 17.71 7.43
N TYR A 349 -12.59 17.63 8.26
CA TYR A 349 -13.23 18.82 8.83
C TYR A 349 -12.27 19.66 9.67
N PHE A 350 -11.44 19.00 10.49
CA PHE A 350 -10.46 19.65 11.35
C PHE A 350 -9.42 20.41 10.52
N ALA A 351 -8.93 19.82 9.43
CA ALA A 351 -8.01 20.51 8.52
C ALA A 351 -8.65 21.75 7.85
N ASP A 352 -9.94 21.72 7.55
CA ASP A 352 -10.63 22.85 6.91
C ASP A 352 -11.00 23.98 7.86
N HIS A 353 -11.20 23.68 9.15
CA HIS A 353 -11.82 24.62 10.09
C HIS A 353 -10.99 24.90 11.34
N HIS A 354 -10.04 24.03 11.69
CA HIS A 354 -9.27 24.07 12.94
C HIS A 354 -7.76 23.88 12.73
N ALA A 355 -7.24 24.05 11.50
CA ALA A 355 -5.81 23.81 11.19
C ALA A 355 -4.84 24.59 12.09
N ASP A 356 -5.18 25.83 12.48
CA ASP A 356 -4.35 26.66 13.35
C ASP A 356 -4.51 26.35 14.84
N ALA A 357 -5.43 25.47 15.22
CA ALA A 357 -5.78 25.20 16.63
C ALA A 357 -4.84 24.20 17.31
N ALA A 358 -4.13 23.38 16.54
CA ALA A 358 -3.12 22.44 17.01
C ALA A 358 -2.07 22.20 15.93
N LYS A 359 -0.81 22.02 16.32
CA LYS A 359 0.23 21.58 15.38
C LYS A 359 0.13 20.08 15.19
N VAL A 360 -0.08 19.63 13.96
CA VAL A 360 -0.01 18.21 13.57
C VAL A 360 1.31 17.95 12.87
N GLU A 361 2.12 17.04 13.40
CA GLU A 361 3.47 16.82 12.85
C GLU A 361 3.51 15.81 11.72
N GLN A 362 2.73 14.74 11.84
CA GLN A 362 2.66 13.70 10.83
C GLN A 362 1.30 13.01 10.83
N VAL A 363 0.96 12.47 9.66
CA VAL A 363 -0.20 11.62 9.44
C VAL A 363 0.33 10.28 8.94
N ILE A 364 -0.06 9.21 9.61
CA ILE A 364 0.46 7.86 9.37
C ILE A 364 -0.70 6.98 8.91
N CYS A 365 -0.58 6.38 7.74
CA CYS A 365 -1.63 5.54 7.19
C CYS A 365 -1.09 4.48 6.23
N ASN A 366 -1.98 3.59 5.78
CA ASN A 366 -1.74 2.74 4.62
C ASN A 366 -3.06 2.56 3.88
N LEU A 367 -3.43 3.57 3.09
CA LEU A 367 -4.71 3.61 2.40
C LEU A 367 -4.59 3.00 1.01
N PRO A 368 -5.38 1.96 0.68
CA PRO A 368 -5.34 1.34 -0.64
C PRO A 368 -5.81 2.32 -1.71
N ASN A 369 -5.29 2.20 -2.92
CA ASN A 369 -5.79 2.90 -4.10
C ASN A 369 -7.00 2.16 -4.71
N ASP A 370 -7.56 2.72 -5.80
CA ASP A 370 -8.70 2.10 -6.49
C ASP A 370 -8.36 0.78 -7.21
N LEU A 371 -7.09 0.50 -7.52
CA LEU A 371 -6.65 -0.75 -8.15
C LEU A 371 -6.61 -1.91 -7.15
N GLU A 372 -6.35 -1.61 -5.89
CA GLU A 372 -6.35 -2.58 -4.78
C GLU A 372 -7.78 -2.98 -4.36
N MET A 373 -8.78 -2.21 -4.81
CA MET A 373 -10.21 -2.44 -4.58
C MET A 373 -10.88 -3.18 -5.76
N ASP A 374 -11.78 -4.14 -5.48
CA ASP A 374 -12.50 -4.94 -6.50
C ASP A 374 -13.67 -4.18 -7.18
N GLY A 375 -13.50 -2.87 -7.45
CA GLY A 375 -14.53 -2.03 -8.09
C GLY A 375 -15.90 -2.02 -7.39
N GLY A 376 -15.94 -2.38 -6.11
CA GLY A 376 -17.16 -2.54 -5.30
C GLY A 376 -17.94 -1.23 -5.12
N SER A 377 -19.17 -1.34 -4.61
CA SER A 377 -20.10 -0.20 -4.39
C SER A 377 -19.66 0.81 -3.32
N ASP A 378 -18.48 0.63 -2.74
CA ASP A 378 -17.94 1.37 -1.60
C ASP A 378 -16.82 2.31 -2.06
N SER A 379 -17.05 3.08 -3.14
CA SER A 379 -16.04 3.98 -3.71
C SER A 379 -15.72 5.11 -2.73
N THR A 380 -14.70 4.91 -1.91
CA THR A 380 -14.19 5.91 -0.96
C THR A 380 -12.85 6.53 -1.40
N SER A 381 -12.45 6.37 -2.66
CA SER A 381 -11.28 7.08 -3.21
C SER A 381 -11.35 8.59 -3.02
N ASP A 382 -12.55 9.17 -3.12
CA ASP A 382 -12.78 10.57 -2.79
C ASP A 382 -12.33 10.92 -1.35
N TYR A 383 -12.53 10.02 -0.38
CA TYR A 383 -12.14 10.24 1.01
C TYR A 383 -10.64 10.03 1.22
N ARG A 384 -10.04 9.04 0.56
CA ARG A 384 -8.59 8.85 0.55
C ARG A 384 -7.87 10.10 0.06
N ASP A 385 -8.26 10.65 -1.08
CA ASP A 385 -7.63 11.84 -1.64
C ASP A 385 -7.86 13.07 -0.75
N GLN A 386 -9.03 13.17 -0.11
CA GLN A 386 -9.29 14.20 0.90
C GLN A 386 -8.39 14.09 2.14
N VAL A 387 -7.99 12.89 2.56
CA VAL A 387 -7.01 12.71 3.65
C VAL A 387 -5.66 13.31 3.25
N TYR A 388 -5.15 13.02 2.05
CA TYR A 388 -3.90 13.59 1.57
C TYR A 388 -3.97 15.13 1.49
N ALA A 389 -5.06 15.68 0.95
CA ALA A 389 -5.28 17.12 0.88
C ALA A 389 -5.40 17.77 2.27
N ALA A 390 -6.04 17.09 3.23
CA ALA A 390 -6.16 17.57 4.60
C ALA A 390 -4.81 17.59 5.32
N ALA A 391 -3.96 16.58 5.11
CA ALA A 391 -2.60 16.56 5.65
C ALA A 391 -1.74 17.72 5.11
N GLU A 392 -1.85 18.03 3.80
CA GLU A 392 -1.18 19.17 3.19
C GLU A 392 -1.62 20.50 3.82
N LYS A 393 -2.94 20.69 4.01
CA LYS A 393 -3.50 21.89 4.66
C LYS A 393 -2.98 22.07 6.09
N LEU A 394 -2.79 20.97 6.82
CA LEU A 394 -2.24 20.97 8.17
C LEU A 394 -0.72 21.17 8.20
N GLY A 395 -0.04 21.08 7.05
CA GLY A 395 1.42 21.05 6.96
C GLY A 395 2.04 19.82 7.63
N ALA A 396 1.27 18.73 7.74
CA ALA A 396 1.71 17.49 8.37
C ALA A 396 2.48 16.61 7.39
N GLN A 397 3.54 15.93 7.86
CA GLN A 397 4.28 14.98 7.05
C GLN A 397 3.45 13.71 6.85
N MET A 398 3.08 13.39 5.61
CA MET A 398 2.48 12.09 5.28
C MET A 398 3.53 10.97 5.36
N MET A 399 3.15 9.85 5.96
CA MET A 399 3.96 8.63 6.06
C MET A 399 3.09 7.40 5.77
N LYS A 400 3.50 6.61 4.77
CA LYS A 400 2.94 5.28 4.52
C LYS A 400 3.69 4.26 5.38
N THR A 401 2.95 3.50 6.20
CA THR A 401 3.54 2.53 7.14
C THR A 401 3.21 1.09 6.76
N TYR A 402 4.10 0.16 7.12
CA TYR A 402 4.03 -1.24 6.70
C TYR A 402 3.93 -2.20 7.90
N THR A 403 3.31 -3.35 7.70
CA THR A 403 3.23 -4.43 8.69
C THR A 403 4.62 -4.81 9.21
N GLY A 404 4.78 -4.91 10.53
CA GLY A 404 6.05 -5.22 11.20
C GLY A 404 6.91 -3.98 11.54
N GLN A 405 6.57 -2.79 11.03
CA GLN A 405 7.22 -1.55 11.45
C GLN A 405 6.78 -1.12 12.86
N VAL A 406 7.71 -0.47 13.57
CA VAL A 406 7.49 0.06 14.92
C VAL A 406 7.70 1.57 14.91
N HIS A 407 6.73 2.31 15.43
CA HIS A 407 6.80 3.75 15.61
C HIS A 407 7.08 4.08 17.07
N TYR A 408 8.03 4.97 17.29
CA TYR A 408 8.35 5.50 18.60
C TYR A 408 7.95 6.97 18.64
N ILE A 409 6.92 7.31 19.41
CA ILE A 409 6.32 8.64 19.43
C ILE A 409 6.20 9.10 20.88
N GLY A 410 7.10 9.99 21.29
CA GLY A 410 7.26 10.33 22.70
C GLY A 410 7.61 9.08 23.53
N ASP A 411 6.77 8.76 24.51
CA ASP A 411 6.86 7.54 25.34
C ASP A 411 5.92 6.41 24.89
N ALA A 412 5.22 6.55 23.76
CA ALA A 412 4.46 5.47 23.16
C ALA A 412 5.32 4.64 22.18
N VAL A 413 5.07 3.34 22.17
CA VAL A 413 5.59 2.39 21.16
C VAL A 413 4.40 1.81 20.41
N ILE A 414 4.37 1.96 19.09
CA ILE A 414 3.26 1.52 18.24
C ILE A 414 3.79 0.47 17.27
N GLU A 415 3.31 -0.77 17.38
CA GLU A 415 3.70 -1.87 16.51
C GLU A 415 2.60 -2.15 15.48
N VAL A 416 2.91 -1.98 14.19
CA VAL A 416 1.97 -2.20 13.08
C VAL A 416 1.87 -3.70 12.81
N LEU A 417 0.66 -4.25 12.92
CA LEU A 417 0.42 -5.69 12.86
C LEU A 417 -0.25 -6.14 11.57
N CYS A 418 -1.09 -5.30 10.97
CA CYS A 418 -1.71 -5.62 9.69
C CYS A 418 -2.03 -4.34 8.91
N SER A 419 -1.70 -4.40 7.63
CA SER A 419 -1.95 -3.40 6.59
C SER A 419 -2.17 -4.14 5.26
N ILE A 420 -2.38 -3.41 4.18
CA ILE A 420 -2.76 -3.99 2.88
C ILE A 420 -1.79 -5.06 2.37
N GLU A 421 -0.50 -4.95 2.69
CA GLU A 421 0.57 -5.80 2.20
C GLU A 421 0.43 -7.25 2.62
N VAL A 422 -0.28 -7.56 3.71
CA VAL A 422 -0.52 -8.95 4.15
C VAL A 422 -1.88 -9.49 3.70
N VAL A 423 -2.76 -8.62 3.19
CA VAL A 423 -4.06 -8.99 2.60
C VAL A 423 -3.90 -9.27 1.10
N ALA A 424 -3.05 -8.51 0.42
CA ALA A 424 -2.69 -8.70 -0.98
C ALA A 424 -2.18 -10.14 -1.27
N PRO A 425 -2.33 -10.65 -2.51
CA PRO A 425 -2.90 -9.99 -3.68
C PRO A 425 -4.44 -10.08 -3.74
N GLN A 426 -5.09 -10.55 -2.68
CA GLN A 426 -6.55 -10.62 -2.65
C GLN A 426 -7.15 -9.21 -2.70
N THR A 427 -7.94 -8.94 -3.73
CA THR A 427 -8.76 -7.72 -3.82
C THR A 427 -9.98 -7.83 -2.90
N PHE A 428 -10.53 -6.68 -2.52
CA PHE A 428 -11.71 -6.61 -1.67
C PHE A 428 -12.62 -5.47 -2.09
N ALA A 429 -13.92 -5.64 -1.83
CA ALA A 429 -14.95 -4.66 -2.15
C ALA A 429 -15.29 -3.74 -0.96
N ASP A 430 -14.80 -4.05 0.25
CA ASP A 430 -15.13 -3.36 1.50
C ASP A 430 -13.83 -2.89 2.18
N TYR A 431 -13.68 -1.57 2.33
CA TYR A 431 -12.51 -0.91 2.92
C TYR A 431 -12.22 -1.34 4.36
N ASN A 432 -13.19 -1.94 5.06
CA ASN A 432 -12.96 -2.57 6.36
C ASN A 432 -11.81 -3.58 6.34
N ASN A 433 -11.60 -4.27 5.21
CA ASN A 433 -10.49 -5.22 5.02
C ASN A 433 -9.12 -4.56 4.78
N SER A 434 -9.07 -3.22 4.74
CA SER A 434 -7.84 -2.44 4.62
C SER A 434 -7.45 -1.73 5.94
N SER A 435 -8.17 -2.00 7.04
CA SER A 435 -7.91 -1.35 8.33
C SER A 435 -6.45 -1.50 8.76
N LEU A 436 -5.77 -0.39 9.03
CA LEU A 436 -4.47 -0.43 9.71
C LEU A 436 -4.67 -0.90 11.16
N ILE A 437 -4.18 -2.10 11.46
CA ILE A 437 -4.27 -2.71 12.79
C ILE A 437 -2.90 -2.62 13.46
N PHE A 438 -2.88 -2.11 14.69
CA PHE A 438 -1.65 -1.95 15.46
C PHE A 438 -1.90 -2.07 16.96
N SER A 439 -0.82 -2.32 17.69
CA SER A 439 -0.83 -2.22 19.15
C SER A 439 -0.12 -0.95 19.61
N VAL A 440 -0.56 -0.39 20.73
CA VAL A 440 0.05 0.78 21.38
C VAL A 440 0.47 0.37 22.78
N GLU A 441 1.76 0.47 23.08
CA GLU A 441 2.29 0.42 24.43
C GLU A 441 2.45 1.83 24.98
N LEU A 442 1.73 2.14 26.06
CA LEU A 442 1.78 3.43 26.74
C LEU A 442 1.42 3.25 28.22
N GLY A 443 2.18 3.88 29.13
CA GLY A 443 1.94 3.74 30.56
C GLY A 443 1.92 2.27 31.02
N GLY A 444 2.84 1.44 30.50
CA GLY A 444 2.90 0.01 30.84
C GLY A 444 1.65 -0.81 30.49
N GLN A 445 0.75 -0.28 29.66
CA GLN A 445 -0.40 -1.01 29.12
C GLN A 445 -0.18 -1.25 27.63
N LYS A 446 -0.59 -2.43 27.15
CA LYS A 446 -0.65 -2.74 25.72
C LYS A 446 -2.11 -2.69 25.27
N ILE A 447 -2.39 -1.83 24.29
CA ILE A 447 -3.72 -1.54 23.76
C ILE A 447 -3.79 -1.98 22.31
N MET A 448 -4.76 -2.82 21.95
CA MET A 448 -5.00 -3.27 20.59
C MET A 448 -6.01 -2.34 19.89
N GLN A 449 -5.61 -1.77 18.74
CA GLN A 449 -6.48 -1.00 17.85
C GLN A 449 -6.79 -1.83 16.60
N LEU A 450 -8.03 -2.31 16.51
CA LEU A 450 -8.51 -3.15 15.41
C LEU A 450 -9.14 -2.33 14.27
N ALA A 451 -9.49 -1.07 14.53
CA ALA A 451 -10.38 -0.26 13.71
C ALA A 451 -11.59 -1.07 13.27
N ASP A 452 -11.84 -1.15 11.97
CA ASP A 452 -12.96 -1.89 11.40
C ASP A 452 -12.55 -3.25 10.83
N CYS A 453 -11.43 -3.82 11.34
CA CYS A 453 -10.87 -5.12 11.00
C CYS A 453 -11.87 -6.04 10.31
N GLY A 454 -11.75 -6.15 8.99
CA GLY A 454 -12.69 -6.90 8.18
C GLY A 454 -12.57 -8.42 8.34
N PRO A 455 -13.50 -9.18 7.71
CA PRO A 455 -13.48 -10.64 7.73
C PRO A 455 -12.22 -11.27 7.13
N LEU A 456 -11.46 -10.57 6.28
CA LEU A 456 -10.17 -11.05 5.76
C LEU A 456 -9.03 -10.90 6.77
N GLN A 457 -8.98 -9.77 7.48
CA GLN A 457 -7.87 -9.43 8.36
C GLN A 457 -7.86 -10.22 9.67
N SER A 458 -9.04 -10.55 10.20
CA SER A 458 -9.17 -11.26 11.48
C SER A 458 -8.52 -12.66 11.49
N PRO A 459 -8.74 -13.53 10.47
CA PRO A 459 -7.98 -14.76 10.30
C PRO A 459 -6.49 -14.56 10.08
N ILE A 460 -6.08 -13.55 9.28
CA ILE A 460 -4.67 -13.22 9.03
C ILE A 460 -3.97 -12.88 10.35
N MET A 461 -4.54 -11.97 11.14
CA MET A 461 -4.02 -11.57 12.45
C MET A 461 -3.84 -12.77 13.37
N THR A 462 -4.86 -13.62 13.46
CA THR A 462 -4.83 -14.81 14.33
C THR A 462 -3.76 -15.80 13.86
N GLY A 463 -3.64 -16.02 12.56
CA GLY A 463 -2.67 -16.96 11.97
C GLY A 463 -1.22 -16.47 12.05
N LEU A 464 -0.98 -15.18 11.88
CA LEU A 464 0.36 -14.59 11.93
C LEU A 464 0.90 -14.55 13.37
N TYR A 465 0.06 -14.23 14.35
CA TYR A 465 0.56 -13.78 15.65
C TYR A 465 0.11 -14.65 16.83
N GLY A 466 -1.08 -15.28 16.75
CA GLY A 466 -1.62 -16.07 17.86
C GLY A 466 -1.54 -15.32 19.20
N ASP A 467 -1.06 -16.00 20.25
CA ASP A 467 -1.01 -15.45 21.61
C ASP A 467 -0.08 -14.23 21.79
N THR A 468 0.75 -13.87 20.80
CA THR A 468 1.55 -12.63 20.88
C THR A 468 0.70 -11.37 20.76
N LEU A 469 -0.57 -11.50 20.35
CA LEU A 469 -1.56 -10.41 20.30
C LEU A 469 -2.05 -9.94 21.66
N LYS A 470 -1.69 -10.65 22.75
CA LYS A 470 -2.16 -10.36 24.10
C LYS A 470 -2.06 -8.86 24.43
N SER A 471 -3.19 -8.25 24.76
CA SER A 471 -3.31 -6.82 25.05
C SER A 471 -4.32 -6.61 26.18
N SER A 472 -4.01 -5.77 27.17
CA SER A 472 -4.91 -5.57 28.32
C SER A 472 -6.18 -4.79 27.94
N ILE A 473 -6.09 -3.96 26.91
CA ILE A 473 -7.20 -3.15 26.40
C ILE A 473 -7.38 -3.45 24.91
N VAL A 474 -8.63 -3.58 24.45
CA VAL A 474 -8.96 -3.68 23.03
C VAL A 474 -10.01 -2.64 22.64
N GLN A 475 -9.88 -2.06 21.46
CA GLN A 475 -11.00 -1.42 20.78
C GLN A 475 -11.80 -2.48 20.02
N ASN A 476 -13.10 -2.57 20.27
CA ASN A 476 -13.99 -3.55 19.63
C ASN A 476 -14.08 -3.30 18.13
N GLY A 477 -13.67 -4.29 17.33
CA GLY A 477 -13.57 -4.19 15.88
C GLY A 477 -14.89 -3.84 15.21
N HIS A 478 -14.83 -2.97 14.20
CA HIS A 478 -15.94 -2.60 13.32
C HIS A 478 -17.16 -2.15 14.11
N HIS A 479 -16.99 -1.31 15.13
CA HIS A 479 -18.07 -0.85 16.03
C HIS A 479 -18.89 -1.97 16.71
N GLY A 480 -18.40 -3.21 16.68
CA GLY A 480 -19.10 -4.42 17.10
C GLY A 480 -19.94 -5.10 16.01
N TYR A 481 -19.93 -4.64 14.76
CA TYR A 481 -20.42 -5.38 13.60
C TYR A 481 -19.53 -6.61 13.32
N ARG A 482 -19.69 -7.22 12.14
CA ARG A 482 -18.91 -8.38 11.72
C ARG A 482 -17.51 -7.96 11.30
N GLY A 483 -16.50 -8.48 12.00
CA GLY A 483 -15.09 -8.22 11.70
C GLY A 483 -14.16 -9.09 12.53
N ALA A 484 -13.94 -8.70 13.79
CA ALA A 484 -13.19 -9.50 14.75
C ALA A 484 -13.89 -10.83 15.07
N THR A 485 -13.11 -11.92 15.10
CA THR A 485 -13.62 -13.27 15.37
C THR A 485 -13.42 -13.67 16.82
N VAL A 486 -14.10 -14.72 17.29
CA VAL A 486 -13.84 -15.33 18.59
C VAL A 486 -12.36 -15.71 18.75
N ALA A 487 -11.73 -16.25 17.70
CA ALA A 487 -10.33 -16.67 17.73
C ALA A 487 -9.39 -15.46 17.89
N LEU A 488 -9.68 -14.36 17.20
CA LEU A 488 -8.92 -13.11 17.37
C LEU A 488 -9.06 -12.57 18.80
N TYR A 489 -10.28 -12.54 19.36
CA TYR A 489 -10.47 -12.10 20.74
C TYR A 489 -9.83 -13.04 21.77
N GLN A 490 -9.74 -14.34 21.48
CA GLN A 490 -9.00 -15.30 22.30
C GLN A 490 -7.50 -15.00 22.31
N ALA A 491 -6.92 -14.71 21.15
CA ALA A 491 -5.52 -14.35 21.01
C ALA A 491 -5.17 -13.02 21.69
N ILE A 492 -6.08 -12.04 21.63
CA ILE A 492 -5.92 -10.73 22.29
C ILE A 492 -6.09 -10.83 23.81
N ASP A 493 -6.98 -11.71 24.30
CA ASP A 493 -7.26 -11.94 25.73
C ASP A 493 -7.40 -10.64 26.56
N PRO A 494 -8.34 -9.73 26.22
CA PRO A 494 -8.42 -8.42 26.82
C PRO A 494 -9.09 -8.43 28.20
N ASP A 495 -8.60 -7.55 29.08
CA ASP A 495 -9.22 -7.25 30.38
C ASP A 495 -10.28 -6.16 30.26
N TYR A 496 -10.12 -5.22 29.34
CA TYR A 496 -10.98 -4.05 29.15
C TYR A 496 -11.28 -3.83 27.68
N MET A 497 -12.45 -3.26 27.38
CA MET A 497 -12.85 -2.98 26.01
C MET A 497 -13.46 -1.60 25.86
N PHE A 498 -13.04 -0.90 24.81
CA PHE A 498 -13.75 0.25 24.26
C PHE A 498 -14.69 -0.22 23.14
N TRP A 499 -15.92 0.28 23.14
CA TRP A 499 -16.91 -0.02 22.11
C TRP A 499 -17.28 1.25 21.36
N PRO A 500 -16.76 1.47 20.14
CA PRO A 500 -16.97 2.71 19.37
C PRO A 500 -18.33 2.68 18.64
N GLY A 501 -19.43 2.65 19.39
CA GLY A 501 -20.77 2.48 18.83
C GLY A 501 -21.90 2.95 19.75
N GLY A 502 -23.03 3.30 19.14
CA GLY A 502 -24.23 3.76 19.82
C GLY A 502 -25.02 2.62 20.49
N SER A 503 -25.97 2.97 21.36
CA SER A 503 -26.73 1.99 22.13
C SER A 503 -27.49 0.97 21.27
N ARG A 504 -28.05 1.34 20.11
CA ARG A 504 -28.73 0.39 19.22
C ARG A 504 -27.75 -0.52 18.50
N VAL A 505 -26.57 -0.01 18.11
CA VAL A 505 -25.51 -0.86 17.55
C VAL A 505 -25.11 -1.91 18.60
N TYR A 506 -24.81 -1.47 19.83
CA TYR A 506 -24.50 -2.38 20.92
C TYR A 506 -25.61 -3.42 21.17
N GLU A 507 -26.87 -2.99 21.32
CA GLU A 507 -27.98 -3.91 21.58
C GLU A 507 -28.20 -4.91 20.44
N ASN A 508 -27.99 -4.50 19.19
CA ASN A 508 -28.13 -5.38 18.02
C ASN A 508 -27.02 -6.45 17.97
N TYR A 509 -25.79 -6.11 18.36
CA TYR A 509 -24.63 -6.96 18.08
C TYR A 509 -23.97 -7.59 19.32
N LYS A 510 -24.28 -7.16 20.54
CA LYS A 510 -23.71 -7.75 21.77
C LYS A 510 -23.99 -9.25 21.93
N GLY A 511 -25.04 -9.76 21.28
CA GLY A 511 -25.45 -11.16 21.32
C GLY A 511 -24.80 -12.05 20.25
N GLU A 512 -24.11 -11.46 19.27
CA GLU A 512 -23.32 -12.22 18.31
C GLU A 512 -22.20 -12.96 19.01
N ASP A 513 -21.81 -14.14 18.51
CA ASP A 513 -20.92 -15.07 19.21
C ASP A 513 -19.57 -14.45 19.58
N TYR A 514 -18.93 -13.70 18.66
CA TYR A 514 -17.68 -12.97 18.89
C TYR A 514 -17.81 -11.92 19.99
N ASN A 515 -18.84 -11.09 19.95
CA ASN A 515 -19.07 -10.05 20.95
C ASN A 515 -19.48 -10.64 22.31
N ALA A 516 -20.39 -11.61 22.32
CA ALA A 516 -20.83 -12.27 23.54
C ALA A 516 -19.67 -12.98 24.25
N TRP A 517 -18.74 -13.56 23.47
CA TRP A 517 -17.55 -14.20 24.01
C TRP A 517 -16.65 -13.23 24.76
N VAL A 518 -16.32 -12.08 24.16
CA VAL A 518 -15.42 -11.07 24.76
C VAL A 518 -16.10 -10.30 25.89
N LEU A 519 -17.37 -9.92 25.72
CA LEU A 519 -18.17 -9.26 26.76
C LEU A 519 -18.32 -10.10 28.03
N GLY A 520 -18.34 -11.43 27.89
CA GLY A 520 -18.39 -12.34 29.04
C GLY A 520 -17.08 -12.45 29.82
N ARG A 521 -15.99 -11.82 29.37
CA ARG A 521 -14.64 -11.95 29.94
C ARG A 521 -14.03 -10.63 30.38
N VAL A 522 -14.27 -9.56 29.63
CA VAL A 522 -13.77 -8.22 30.01
C VAL A 522 -14.37 -7.79 31.35
N LYS A 523 -13.54 -7.15 32.17
CA LYS A 523 -13.93 -6.58 33.47
C LYS A 523 -14.83 -5.36 33.29
N GLU A 524 -14.56 -4.56 32.27
CA GLU A 524 -15.37 -3.39 31.90
C GLU A 524 -15.46 -3.25 30.38
N ASN A 525 -16.62 -2.75 29.92
CA ASN A 525 -16.87 -2.34 28.55
C ASN A 525 -17.33 -0.88 28.53
N TRP A 526 -16.68 -0.03 27.73
CA TRP A 526 -16.93 1.40 27.65
C TRP A 526 -17.50 1.79 26.29
N LEU A 527 -18.84 1.90 26.22
CA LEU A 527 -19.55 2.32 25.02
C LEU A 527 -19.38 3.82 24.78
N ALA A 528 -19.12 4.22 23.53
CA ALA A 528 -18.97 5.62 23.13
C ALA A 528 -20.22 6.45 23.46
N LEU A 529 -21.38 6.06 22.93
CA LEU A 529 -22.63 6.84 23.07
C LEU A 529 -22.38 8.33 22.73
N ASP A 530 -22.79 9.27 23.57
CA ASP A 530 -22.48 10.70 23.51
C ASP A 530 -21.27 11.11 24.39
N LYS A 531 -20.57 10.14 24.99
CA LYS A 531 -19.66 10.39 26.11
C LYS A 531 -18.20 10.43 25.68
N VAL A 532 -17.49 11.43 26.18
CA VAL A 532 -16.04 11.43 26.22
C VAL A 532 -15.58 10.57 27.41
N ILE A 533 -14.95 9.43 27.12
CA ILE A 533 -14.51 8.48 28.15
C ILE A 533 -12.98 8.47 28.21
N THR A 534 -12.43 9.05 29.28
CA THR A 534 -10.98 9.07 29.52
C THR A 534 -10.58 8.05 30.58
N LYS A 535 -9.51 7.30 30.29
CA LYS A 535 -8.89 6.32 31.19
C LYS A 535 -7.42 6.65 31.34
N THR A 536 -7.04 7.07 32.55
CA THR A 536 -5.65 7.26 32.92
C THR A 536 -4.94 5.92 32.92
N LEU A 537 -3.80 5.84 32.25
CA LEU A 537 -2.95 4.67 32.21
C LEU A 537 -2.00 4.76 33.41
N PRO A 538 -1.90 3.71 34.25
CA PRO A 538 -0.99 3.74 35.39
C PRO A 538 0.45 3.89 34.89
N ILE A 539 1.26 4.77 35.46
CA ILE A 539 2.70 4.69 35.26
C ILE A 539 3.12 3.45 36.07
N GLY A 540 3.45 2.35 35.37
CA GLY A 540 3.70 1.04 35.99
C GLY A 540 4.59 1.12 37.24
N GLY A 541 4.24 0.32 38.24
CA GLY A 541 5.03 0.14 39.47
C GLY A 541 6.27 -0.73 39.29
#